data_AF-A0A963X9X4-F1
#
_entry.id   AF-A0A963X9X4-F1
#
_cell.length_a   1.000
_cell.length_b   1.000
_cell.length_c   1.000
_cell.angle_alpha   90.00
_cell.angle_beta   90.00
_cell.angle_gamma   90.00
#
_symmetry.space_group_name_H-M   'P 1'
#
loop_
_entity.id
_entity.type
_entity.pdbx_description
1 polymer ?
#
loop_
_entity_poly.entity_id
_entity_poly.type
_entity_poly.pdbx_seq_one_letter_code
_entity_poly.pdbx_strand_id
1 'polypeptide(L)'
;MQSLYQILMLILDVVWFVMIAHIIMSWLISFQVLNTRQPMVAQIWYGLNRMLEPIYAPIRRFLPRTPGLDLAPLVAFIALIAIRIVLQNNAGFFYGR
;
A
#
# COMPACT_ATOMS: atom_id res chain seq x y z
N MET A 1 -25.75 8.91 0.63
CA MET A 1 -24.95 8.29 -0.45
C MET A 1 -24.14 7.10 0.05
N GLN A 2 -24.81 6.03 0.47
CA GLN A 2 -24.16 4.82 1.01
C GLN A 2 -23.29 4.08 -0.02
N SER A 3 -23.73 4.05 -1.29
CA SER A 3 -22.98 3.40 -2.37
C SER A 3 -21.62 4.08 -2.63
N LEU A 4 -21.53 5.41 -2.53
CA LEU A 4 -20.27 6.14 -2.68
C LEU A 4 -19.25 5.73 -1.60
N TYR A 5 -19.69 5.66 -0.35
CA TYR A 5 -18.87 5.20 0.76
C TYR A 5 -18.39 3.75 0.56
N GLN A 6 -19.28 2.86 0.08
CA GLN A 6 -18.93 1.47 -0.20
C GLN A 6 -17.89 1.35 -1.33
N ILE A 7 -18.04 2.11 -2.41
CA ILE A 7 -17.07 2.12 -3.53
C ILE A 7 -15.72 2.66 -3.04
N LEU A 8 -15.71 3.71 -2.21
CA LEU A 8 -14.48 4.24 -1.64
C LEU A 8 -13.78 3.21 -0.75
N MET A 9 -14.53 2.50 0.12
CA MET A 9 -14.01 1.43 0.95
C MET A 9 -13.43 0.28 0.11
N LEU A 10 -14.12 -0.11 -0.98
CA LEU A 10 -13.63 -1.13 -1.91
C LEU A 10 -12.26 -0.73 -2.49
N ILE A 11 -12.09 0.52 -2.92
CA ILE A 11 -10.82 1.01 -3.46
C ILE A 11 -9.72 0.92 -2.40
N LEU A 12 -10.01 1.33 -1.16
CA LEU A 12 -9.05 1.24 -0.06
C LEU A 12 -8.68 -0.20 0.26
N ASP A 13 -9.62 -1.14 0.19
CA ASP A 13 -9.38 -2.57 0.39
C ASP A 13 -8.50 -3.16 -0.73
N VAL A 14 -8.69 -2.73 -1.98
CA VAL A 14 -7.81 -3.11 -3.10
C VAL A 14 -6.40 -2.57 -2.87
N VAL A 15 -6.25 -1.30 -2.49
CA VAL A 15 -4.94 -0.71 -2.19
C VAL A 15 -4.29 -1.46 -1.03
N TRP A 16 -5.04 -1.78 0.02
CA TRP A 16 -4.57 -2.55 1.17
C TRP A 16 -4.01 -3.91 0.74
N PHE A 17 -4.75 -4.63 -0.11
CA PHE A 17 -4.32 -5.93 -0.64
C PHE A 17 -3.02 -5.83 -1.45
N VAL A 18 -2.92 -4.86 -2.36
CA VAL A 18 -1.72 -4.65 -3.18
C VAL A 18 -0.51 -4.31 -2.31
N MET A 19 -0.70 -3.49 -1.27
CA MET A 19 0.36 -3.14 -0.32
C MET A 19 0.83 -4.35 0.50
N ILE A 20 -0.10 -5.19 0.97
CA ILE A 20 0.23 -6.44 1.65
C ILE A 20 1.02 -7.35 0.71
N ALA A 21 0.58 -7.53 -0.54
CA ALA A 21 1.28 -8.34 -1.52
C ALA A 21 2.71 -7.84 -1.76
N HIS A 22 2.90 -6.52 -1.81
CA HIS A 22 4.22 -5.90 -1.94
C HIS A 22 5.10 -6.13 -0.71
N ILE A 23 4.59 -5.96 0.51
CA ILE A 23 5.33 -6.21 1.76
C ILE A 23 5.75 -7.68 1.84
N ILE A 24 4.84 -8.61 1.55
CA ILE A 24 5.13 -10.05 1.54
C ILE A 24 6.22 -10.35 0.49
N MET A 25 6.07 -9.86 -0.75
CA MET A 25 7.10 -10.02 -1.79
C MET A 25 8.45 -9.46 -1.34
N SER A 26 8.48 -8.29 -0.70
CA SER A 26 9.70 -7.70 -0.17
C SER A 26 10.38 -8.61 0.84
N TRP A 27 9.63 -9.21 1.77
CA TRP A 27 10.19 -10.17 2.73
C TRP A 27 10.65 -11.46 2.06
N LEU A 28 9.86 -12.03 1.15
CA LEU A 28 10.24 -13.24 0.42
C LEU A 28 11.54 -13.05 -0.37
N ILE A 29 11.73 -11.89 -1.01
CA ILE A 29 12.97 -11.56 -1.70
C ILE A 29 14.11 -11.35 -0.70
N SER A 30 13.88 -10.59 0.38
CA SER A 30 14.90 -10.31 1.39
C SER A 30 15.42 -11.59 2.07
N PHE A 31 14.53 -12.53 2.41
CA PHE A 31 14.87 -13.82 2.98
C PHE A 31 15.38 -14.85 1.95
N GLN A 32 15.64 -14.41 0.71
CA GLN A 32 16.13 -15.27 -0.38
C GLN A 32 15.20 -16.45 -0.72
N VAL A 33 13.92 -16.36 -0.36
CA VAL A 33 12.89 -17.35 -0.72
C VAL A 33 12.51 -17.20 -2.20
N LEU A 34 12.41 -15.96 -2.67
CA LEU A 34 12.17 -15.62 -4.08
C LEU A 34 13.38 -14.95 -4.69
N ASN A 35 13.72 -15.35 -5.92
CA ASN A 35 14.85 -14.80 -6.66
C ASN A 35 14.39 -13.88 -7.77
N THR A 36 14.71 -12.59 -7.66
CA THR A 36 14.38 -11.57 -8.68
C THR A 36 15.12 -11.74 -10.00
N ARG A 37 16.08 -12.67 -10.10
CA ARG A 37 16.68 -13.06 -11.39
C ARG A 37 15.72 -13.88 -12.26
N GLN A 38 14.70 -14.49 -11.66
CA GLN A 38 13.67 -15.21 -12.41
C GLN A 38 12.73 -14.19 -13.08
N PRO A 39 12.52 -14.24 -14.41
CA PRO A 39 11.75 -13.23 -15.14
C PRO A 39 10.35 -12.99 -14.58
N MET A 40 9.65 -14.05 -14.15
CA MET A 40 8.30 -13.96 -13.58
C MET A 40 8.29 -13.19 -12.25
N VAL A 41 9.19 -13.52 -11.32
CA VAL A 41 9.32 -12.84 -10.02
C VAL A 41 9.70 -11.38 -10.23
N ALA A 42 10.63 -11.12 -11.15
CA ALA A 42 11.05 -9.77 -11.52
C ALA A 42 9.87 -8.94 -12.05
N GLN A 43 9.09 -9.49 -13.00
CA GLN A 43 7.94 -8.80 -13.58
C GLN A 43 6.89 -8.44 -12.53
N ILE A 44 6.56 -9.37 -11.62
CA ILE A 44 5.61 -9.11 -10.53
C ILE A 44 6.18 -8.05 -9.59
N TRP A 45 7.46 -8.16 -9.20
CA TRP A 45 8.12 -7.21 -8.33
C TRP A 45 8.15 -5.79 -8.92
N TYR A 46 8.55 -5.65 -10.18
CA TYR A 46 8.58 -4.36 -10.87
C TYR A 46 7.18 -3.81 -11.12
N GLY A 47 6.21 -4.68 -11.43
CA GLY A 47 4.81 -4.29 -11.56
C GLY A 47 4.26 -3.69 -10.27
N LEU A 48 4.42 -4.39 -9.14
CA LEU A 48 4.01 -3.91 -7.82
C LEU A 48 4.71 -2.60 -7.45
N ASN A 49 6.03 -2.52 -7.63
CA ASN A 49 6.77 -1.28 -7.36
C ASN A 49 6.24 -0.12 -8.20
N ARG A 50 6.06 -0.29 -9.50
CA ARG A 50 5.60 0.77 -10.39
C ARG A 50 4.19 1.25 -10.06
N MET A 51 3.31 0.34 -9.65
CA MET A 51 1.95 0.68 -9.20
C MET A 51 1.96 1.47 -7.90
N LEU A 52 2.89 1.17 -6.98
CA LEU A 52 2.96 1.79 -5.65
C LEU A 52 3.91 3.01 -5.60
N GLU A 53 4.79 3.18 -6.57
CA GLU A 53 5.70 4.32 -6.75
C GLU A 53 5.01 5.69 -6.55
N PRO A 54 3.83 5.98 -7.16
CA PRO A 54 3.17 7.28 -6.95
C PRO A 54 2.75 7.51 -5.49
N ILE A 55 2.52 6.45 -4.71
CA ILE A 55 2.17 6.54 -3.28
C ILE A 55 3.44 6.61 -2.44
N TYR A 56 4.45 5.79 -2.75
CA TYR A 56 5.67 5.67 -1.94
C TYR A 56 6.66 6.80 -2.19
N ALA A 57 6.80 7.30 -3.42
CA ALA A 57 7.77 8.34 -3.74
C ALA A 57 7.55 9.64 -2.95
N PRO A 58 6.31 10.15 -2.77
CA PRO A 58 6.07 11.28 -1.87
C PRO A 58 6.45 10.95 -0.42
N ILE A 59 6.11 9.77 0.08
CA ILE A 59 6.38 9.35 1.46
C ILE A 59 7.88 9.26 1.72
N ARG A 60 8.66 8.69 0.78
CA ARG A 60 10.12 8.62 0.85
C ARG A 60 10.78 10.00 0.97
N ARG A 61 10.17 11.06 0.44
CA ARG A 61 10.71 12.43 0.56
C ARG A 61 10.62 12.99 1.98
N PHE A 62 9.66 12.51 2.77
CA PHE A 62 9.49 12.91 4.17
C PHE A 62 10.26 12.01 5.15
N LEU A 63 10.74 10.85 4.68
CA LEU A 63 11.48 9.92 5.51
C LEU A 63 12.99 10.22 5.47
N PRO A 64 13.69 10.06 6.61
CA PRO A 64 15.14 10.09 6.62
C PRO A 64 15.69 8.96 5.74
N ARG A 65 16.82 9.20 5.08
CA ARG A 65 17.46 8.20 4.21
C ARG A 65 17.96 7.02 5.05
N THR A 66 17.21 5.93 5.11
CA THR A 66 17.60 4.68 5.76
C THR A 66 18.41 3.80 4.79
N PRO A 67 19.67 3.44 5.11
CA PRO A 67 20.43 2.50 4.30
C PRO A 67 19.81 1.10 4.36
N GLY A 68 19.59 0.47 3.21
CA GLY A 68 19.20 -0.95 3.11
C GLY A 68 17.76 -1.29 3.51
N LEU A 69 16.97 -0.33 4.01
CA LEU A 69 15.57 -0.54 4.38
C LEU A 69 14.68 0.58 3.85
N ASP A 70 13.71 0.24 3.00
CA ASP A 70 12.66 1.16 2.58
C ASP A 70 11.51 1.13 3.58
N LEU A 71 11.37 2.21 4.36
CA LEU A 71 10.30 2.37 5.34
C LEU A 71 9.00 2.90 4.72
N ALA A 72 9.03 3.36 3.46
CA ALA A 72 7.85 3.96 2.82
C ALA A 72 6.64 3.02 2.74
N PRO A 73 6.77 1.71 2.42
CA PRO A 73 5.64 0.80 2.41
C PRO A 73 4.94 0.71 3.78
N LEU A 74 5.70 0.70 4.87
CA LEU A 74 5.16 0.64 6.23
C LEU A 74 4.40 1.92 6.58
N VAL A 75 4.99 3.08 6.29
CA VAL A 75 4.37 4.38 6.57
C VAL A 75 3.12 4.58 5.72
N ALA A 76 3.17 4.21 4.44
CA ALA A 76 2.00 4.21 3.56
C ALA A 76 0.89 3.32 4.13
N PHE A 77 1.23 2.16 4.69
CA PHE A 77 0.26 1.21 5.23
C PHE A 77 -0.44 1.78 6.46
N ILE A 78 0.32 2.43 7.34
CA ILE A 78 -0.22 3.15 8.50
C ILE A 78 -1.15 4.28 8.04
N ALA A 79 -0.73 5.07 7.04
CA ALA A 79 -1.55 6.14 6.49
C ALA A 79 -2.86 5.61 5.89
N LEU A 80 -2.82 4.47 5.18
CA LEU A 80 -4.01 3.81 4.64
C LEU A 80 -4.98 3.40 5.75
N ILE A 81 -4.47 2.79 6.83
CA ILE A 81 -5.29 2.41 8.00
C ILE A 81 -5.91 3.66 8.65
N ALA A 82 -5.12 4.73 8.82
CA ALA A 82 -5.61 5.98 9.38
C ALA A 82 -6.74 6.58 8.53
N ILE A 83 -6.59 6.60 7.20
CA ILE A 83 -7.63 7.04 6.26
C ILE A 83 -8.89 6.19 6.42
N ARG A 84 -8.75 4.86 6.53
CA ARG A 84 -9.89 3.95 6.71
C ARG A 84 -10.63 4.23 8.01
N ILE A 85 -9.91 4.41 9.12
CA ILE A 85 -10.49 4.76 10.42
C ILE A 85 -11.24 6.09 10.34
N VAL A 86 -10.62 7.11 9.76
CA VAL A 86 -11.24 8.44 9.62
C VAL A 86 -12.53 8.34 8.80
N LEU A 87 -12.52 7.64 7.68
CA LEU A 87 -13.70 7.48 6.83
C LEU A 87 -14.79 6.66 7.50
N GLN A 88 -14.44 5.59 8.22
CA GLN A 88 -15.40 4.76 8.96
C GLN A 88 -16.07 5.54 10.10
N ASN A 89 -15.29 6.30 10.86
CA ASN A 89 -15.82 7.12 11.95
C ASN A 89 -16.72 8.26 11.44
N ASN A 90 -16.40 8.82 10.28
CA ASN A 90 -17.19 9.87 9.63
C ASN A 90 -18.23 9.31 8.64
N ALA A 91 -18.50 7.99 8.66
CA ALA A 91 -19.44 7.37 7.74
C ALA A 91 -20.86 7.98 7.86
N GLY A 92 -21.21 8.52 9.04
CA GLY A 92 -22.44 9.26 9.30
C GLY A 92 -22.71 10.40 8.30
N PHE A 93 -21.66 11.11 7.87
CA PHE A 93 -21.75 12.17 6.85
C PHE A 93 -22.27 11.64 5.50
N PHE A 94 -21.90 10.40 5.13
CA PHE A 94 -22.36 9.78 3.89
C PHE A 94 -23.78 9.23 3.98
N TYR A 95 -24.33 9.04 5.19
CA TYR A 95 -25.70 8.57 5.40
C TYR A 95 -26.74 9.70 5.46
N GLY A 96 -26.32 10.97 5.37
CA GLY A 96 -27.23 12.12 5.25
C GLY A 96 -27.89 12.52 6.58
N ARG A 97 -27.17 12.41 7.70
CA ARG A 97 -27.54 13.05 8.97
C ARG A 97 -26.56 14.17 9.30
#